data_AF-A0A091IS49-F1
#
_entry.id   AF-A0A091IS49-F1
#
_cell.length_a   1.000
_cell.length_b   1.000
_cell.length_c   1.000
_cell.angle_alpha   90.00
_cell.angle_beta   90.00
_cell.angle_gamma   90.00
#
_symmetry.space_group_name_H-M   'P 1'
#
loop_
_entity.id
_entity.type
_entity.pdbx_description
1 polymer ?
#
loop_
_entity_poly.entity_id
_entity_poly.type
_entity_poly.pdbx_seq_one_letter_code
_entity_poly.pdbx_strand_id
1 'polypeptide(L)'
;LGVFVSSIVLVLQQRALFKFYMIASAFLLAATSVLVNYYAALHINFHSAYYTAAFGIQIFPHKGPSLWMVLSILQLTFGIGYVTLLNVQSIYSQLIILDILIPVIGLVVELPFNVRQILVFISGLVLTLNTTAILVTKIKWFYYSVRYVYLLVRHMYRIYGLQLLMEDTWKRIRFPAVLRVFWLTRLTAQAVVLTYVVKMAETNTEEKFFLISWDNCWELICSLIISGCDSTLTVLGMSAVISSVAHYLGLGILAFIGSTDEDDKRLGFVAPVLFFILALQTGLSGLKPEERLVRLSRNMCLLLTAVLHFIHGMTDPVLMSLSASHVSSFRRHFPVLFVSACLFILPVLLSYILWHHYALNTWLFAVTAFCVELCLKVIVSITVYILFMIDGYYNVLWEKLDDYVYYVRSTGNIIEFIFGVIMFGNGAYTMVFESGSKIRACMMCLHAYFNIYLQAKNGWKTFINRRTAVKKINSLPEVKGSRLREIDDVCAICYHEFTTSARITPCNHYFHALCLRKWLYIQDTCPMCHQKVYIEDKETASISNNNGFVAPNENPVHVAEAAADAENELNEDNDSSDSDEEDDDCVAQHLNETLHVDSNSLG
;
A
#
# COMPACT_ATOMS: atom_id res chain seq x y z
N LEU A 1 25.00 18.92 8.95
CA LEU A 1 24.52 20.12 8.22
C LEU A 1 23.53 19.78 7.11
N GLY A 2 23.89 18.91 6.15
CA GLY A 2 23.00 18.54 5.03
C GLY A 2 21.62 18.02 5.45
N VAL A 3 21.56 17.10 6.41
CA VAL A 3 20.28 16.57 6.96
C VAL A 3 19.40 17.69 7.52
N PHE A 4 19.98 18.62 8.28
CA PHE A 4 19.26 19.74 8.87
C PHE A 4 18.69 20.69 7.80
N VAL A 5 19.49 21.00 6.76
CA VAL A 5 19.03 21.82 5.62
C VAL A 5 17.93 21.11 4.84
N SER A 6 18.07 19.81 4.55
CA SER A 6 17.04 19.03 3.87
C SER A 6 15.74 18.93 4.68
N SER A 7 15.82 18.73 5.99
CA SER A 7 14.64 18.73 6.87
C SER A 7 13.92 20.06 6.85
N ILE A 8 14.64 21.19 6.90
CA ILE A 8 14.03 22.52 6.80
C ILE A 8 13.39 22.75 5.42
N VAL A 9 14.07 22.32 4.35
CA VAL A 9 13.59 22.49 2.98
C VAL A 9 12.33 21.68 2.72
N LEU A 10 12.23 20.43 3.20
CA LEU A 10 11.04 19.59 3.03
C LEU A 10 9.79 20.17 3.72
N VAL A 11 10.00 20.98 4.75
CA VAL A 11 8.92 21.58 5.51
C VAL A 11 8.42 22.89 4.84
N LEU A 12 9.15 23.43 3.85
CA LEU A 12 8.71 24.61 3.09
C LEU A 12 7.42 24.36 2.30
N GLN A 13 6.63 25.43 2.13
CA GLN A 13 5.46 25.42 1.25
C GLN A 13 5.88 25.15 -0.21
N GLN A 14 5.04 24.47 -1.00
CA GLN A 14 5.33 24.10 -2.40
C GLN A 14 5.88 25.25 -3.26
N ARG A 15 5.32 26.46 -3.14
CA ARG A 15 5.79 27.65 -3.88
C ARG A 15 7.22 28.06 -3.49
N ALA A 16 7.54 28.00 -2.20
CA ALA A 16 8.86 28.33 -1.69
C ALA A 16 9.88 27.22 -2.03
N LEU A 17 9.45 25.96 -1.93
CA LEU A 17 10.22 24.79 -2.33
C LEU A 17 10.60 24.84 -3.81
N PHE A 18 9.64 25.16 -4.69
CA PHE A 18 9.91 25.33 -6.12
C PHE A 18 10.95 26.42 -6.38
N LYS A 19 10.81 27.59 -5.76
CA LYS A 19 11.80 28.68 -5.88
C LYS A 19 13.18 28.27 -5.38
N PHE A 20 13.26 27.52 -4.28
CA PHE A 20 14.53 27.00 -3.77
C PHE A 20 15.18 26.05 -4.78
N TYR A 21 14.44 25.07 -5.31
CA TYR A 21 14.95 24.14 -6.32
C TYR A 21 15.33 24.83 -7.63
N MET A 22 14.59 25.85 -8.07
CA MET A 22 14.96 26.65 -9.25
C MET A 22 16.33 27.32 -9.08
N ILE A 23 16.58 27.94 -7.92
CA ILE A 23 17.87 28.57 -7.60
C ILE A 23 18.99 27.52 -7.50
N ALA A 24 18.73 26.40 -6.81
CA ALA A 24 19.69 25.32 -6.67
C ALA A 24 20.07 24.68 -8.02
N SER A 25 19.08 24.44 -8.89
CA SER A 25 19.31 23.93 -10.25
C SER A 25 20.08 24.91 -11.13
N ALA A 26 19.82 26.22 -11.00
CA ALA A 26 20.61 27.22 -11.71
C ALA A 26 22.07 27.22 -11.26
N PHE A 27 22.33 27.14 -9.95
CA PHE A 27 23.68 27.00 -9.42
C PHE A 27 24.37 25.73 -9.94
N LEU A 28 23.65 24.61 -9.96
CA LEU A 28 24.19 23.35 -10.49
C LEU A 28 24.54 23.48 -11.97
N LEU A 29 23.68 24.07 -12.80
CA LEU A 29 23.95 24.33 -14.21
C LEU A 29 25.19 25.21 -14.43
N ALA A 30 25.34 26.27 -13.64
CA ALA A 30 26.52 27.13 -13.69
C ALA A 30 27.79 26.36 -13.33
N ALA A 31 27.76 25.58 -12.24
CA ALA A 31 28.90 24.75 -11.84
C ALA A 31 29.26 23.69 -12.91
N THR A 32 28.26 23.02 -13.50
CA THR A 32 28.49 22.05 -14.58
C THR A 32 29.03 22.72 -15.83
N SER A 33 28.55 23.91 -16.18
CA SER A 33 29.03 24.68 -17.34
C SER A 33 30.52 25.02 -17.20
N VAL A 34 30.93 25.52 -16.03
CA VAL A 34 32.35 25.81 -15.73
C VAL A 34 33.18 24.53 -15.78
N LEU A 35 32.69 23.43 -15.20
CA LEU A 35 33.39 22.15 -15.19
C LEU A 35 33.60 21.60 -16.61
N VAL A 36 32.55 21.66 -17.46
CA VAL A 36 32.63 21.25 -18.85
C VAL A 36 33.62 22.12 -19.63
N ASN A 37 33.60 23.44 -19.43
CA ASN A 37 34.56 24.35 -20.07
C ASN A 37 36.02 24.09 -19.61
N TYR A 38 36.22 23.76 -18.33
CA TYR A 38 37.51 23.39 -17.78
C TYR A 38 38.05 22.09 -18.38
N TYR A 39 37.26 21.03 -18.41
CA TYR A 39 37.66 19.75 -19.02
C TYR A 39 37.87 19.89 -20.54
N ALA A 40 37.01 20.63 -21.22
CA ALA A 40 37.15 20.90 -22.66
C ALA A 40 38.50 21.59 -22.95
N ALA A 41 38.87 22.62 -22.18
CA ALA A 41 40.14 23.32 -22.38
C ALA A 41 41.39 22.47 -22.07
N LEU A 42 41.28 21.52 -21.15
CA LEU A 42 42.39 20.64 -20.73
C LEU A 42 42.60 19.42 -21.63
N HIS A 43 41.53 18.80 -22.14
CA HIS A 43 41.61 17.49 -22.80
C HIS A 43 41.35 17.56 -24.30
N ILE A 44 40.73 18.64 -24.81
CA ILE A 44 40.48 18.81 -26.23
C ILE A 44 41.64 19.60 -26.85
N ASN A 45 42.61 18.86 -27.40
CA ASN A 45 43.70 19.41 -28.20
C ASN A 45 43.47 19.12 -29.68
N PHE A 46 43.01 20.13 -30.42
CA PHE A 46 43.03 20.12 -31.89
C PHE A 46 44.47 20.20 -32.46
N HIS A 47 45.46 20.49 -31.60
CA HIS A 47 46.86 20.71 -31.97
C HIS A 47 47.56 19.48 -32.61
N SER A 48 46.98 18.28 -32.52
CA SER A 48 47.54 17.07 -33.12
C SER A 48 47.41 16.99 -34.66
N ALA A 49 46.69 17.90 -35.31
CA ALA A 49 46.47 17.84 -36.76
C ALA A 49 47.47 18.68 -37.61
N TYR A 50 48.27 19.56 -37.00
CA TYR A 50 49.00 20.58 -37.77
C TYR A 50 50.42 20.21 -38.22
N TYR A 51 51.06 19.20 -37.62
CA TYR A 51 52.44 18.84 -38.01
C TYR A 51 52.56 18.11 -39.37
N THR A 52 51.47 17.94 -40.12
CA THR A 52 51.47 17.32 -41.47
C THR A 52 51.00 18.24 -42.61
N ALA A 53 50.88 19.55 -42.41
CA ALA A 53 50.57 20.46 -43.51
C ALA A 53 51.32 21.79 -43.40
N ALA A 54 52.60 21.76 -43.76
CA ALA A 54 53.27 22.97 -44.21
C ALA A 54 52.57 23.46 -45.49
N PHE A 55 52.02 24.68 -45.43
CA PHE A 55 51.31 25.40 -46.50
C PHE A 55 49.86 24.97 -46.79
N GLY A 56 48.89 25.73 -46.27
CA GLY A 56 47.53 25.73 -46.78
C GLY A 56 46.50 26.16 -45.75
N ILE A 57 45.95 27.36 -45.91
CA ILE A 57 44.82 27.87 -45.13
C ILE A 57 43.63 26.92 -45.30
N GLN A 58 43.32 26.13 -44.27
CA GLN A 58 42.08 25.38 -44.15
C GLN A 58 41.43 25.73 -42.80
N ILE A 59 40.29 26.40 -42.88
CA ILE A 59 39.55 27.00 -41.76
C ILE A 59 38.72 25.94 -40.97
N PHE A 60 38.73 24.67 -41.39
CA PHE A 60 37.94 23.63 -40.70
C PHE A 60 38.65 22.26 -40.64
N PRO A 61 38.73 21.63 -39.44
CA PRO A 61 39.30 20.29 -39.28
C PRO A 61 38.31 19.22 -39.76
N HIS A 62 38.77 18.28 -40.60
CA HIS A 62 37.92 17.31 -41.32
C HIS A 62 37.19 16.28 -40.42
N LYS A 63 37.54 16.14 -39.14
CA LYS A 63 36.85 15.30 -38.13
C LYS A 63 36.38 16.07 -36.88
N GLY A 64 36.49 17.40 -36.86
CA GLY A 64 36.19 18.25 -35.70
C GLY A 64 34.87 19.04 -35.65
N PRO A 65 34.02 19.17 -36.69
CA PRO A 65 32.85 20.04 -36.61
C PRO A 65 31.78 19.49 -35.66
N SER A 66 31.61 18.16 -35.57
CA SER A 66 30.57 17.55 -34.73
C SER A 66 30.80 17.78 -33.24
N LEU A 67 32.02 17.59 -32.74
CA LEU A 67 32.34 17.73 -31.31
C LEU A 67 32.20 19.18 -30.83
N TRP A 68 32.71 20.14 -31.59
CA TRP A 68 32.59 21.54 -31.20
C TRP A 68 31.16 22.08 -31.36
N MET A 69 30.41 21.62 -32.37
CA MET A 69 28.97 21.92 -32.48
C MET A 69 28.19 21.37 -31.29
N VAL A 70 28.45 20.12 -30.89
CA VAL A 70 27.82 19.50 -29.71
C VAL A 70 28.15 20.28 -28.44
N LEU A 71 29.42 20.67 -28.25
CA LEU A 71 29.84 21.46 -27.09
C LEU A 71 29.21 22.85 -27.05
N SER A 72 29.10 23.51 -28.21
CA SER A 72 28.46 24.83 -28.33
C SER A 72 26.95 24.75 -28.05
N ILE A 73 26.27 23.73 -28.59
CA ILE A 73 24.85 23.48 -28.31
C ILE A 73 24.65 23.18 -26.82
N LEU A 74 25.52 22.36 -26.22
CA LEU A 74 25.46 22.04 -24.79
C LEU A 74 25.65 23.28 -23.91
N GLN A 75 26.67 24.10 -24.17
CA GLN A 75 26.89 25.32 -23.39
C GLN A 75 25.82 26.39 -23.61
N LEU A 76 25.28 26.50 -24.83
CA LEU A 76 24.15 27.38 -25.13
C LEU A 76 22.90 26.97 -24.34
N THR A 77 22.59 25.67 -24.30
CA THR A 77 21.46 25.14 -23.51
C THR A 77 21.66 25.37 -22.01
N PHE A 78 22.88 25.22 -21.48
CA PHE A 78 23.18 25.56 -20.09
C PHE A 78 23.02 27.06 -19.80
N GLY A 79 23.49 27.95 -20.69
CA GLY A 79 23.34 29.39 -20.53
C GLY A 79 21.88 29.83 -20.56
N ILE A 80 21.08 29.33 -21.52
CA ILE A 80 19.63 29.60 -21.58
C ILE A 80 18.92 29.04 -20.34
N GLY A 81 19.25 27.81 -19.93
CA GLY A 81 18.72 27.22 -18.69
C GLY A 81 19.02 28.05 -17.45
N TYR A 82 20.27 28.52 -17.29
CA TYR A 82 20.68 29.36 -16.17
C TYR A 82 19.90 30.69 -16.10
N VAL A 83 19.80 31.39 -17.23
CA VAL A 83 19.08 32.67 -17.34
C VAL A 83 17.59 32.51 -17.05
N THR A 84 16.97 31.48 -17.64
CA THR A 84 15.52 31.22 -17.46
C THR A 84 15.19 30.81 -16.02
N LEU A 85 16.01 29.97 -15.39
CA LEU A 85 15.78 29.53 -14.00
C LEU A 85 15.87 30.68 -12.99
N LEU A 86 16.77 31.64 -13.21
CA LEU A 86 16.95 32.81 -12.34
C LEU A 86 16.07 34.00 -12.73
N ASN A 87 15.31 33.87 -13.83
CA ASN A 87 14.48 34.93 -14.41
C ASN A 87 15.26 36.25 -14.58
N VAL A 88 16.49 36.16 -15.12
CA VAL A 88 17.32 37.33 -15.39
C VAL A 88 16.82 37.99 -16.66
N GLN A 89 16.20 39.16 -16.54
CA GLN A 89 15.71 39.93 -17.68
C GLN A 89 16.80 40.88 -18.24
N SER A 90 16.55 41.41 -19.44
CA SER A 90 17.36 42.46 -20.09
C SER A 90 18.71 41.99 -20.67
N ILE A 91 19.57 42.95 -21.03
CA ILE A 91 20.90 42.81 -21.67
C ILE A 91 21.84 41.88 -20.88
N TYR A 92 21.68 41.82 -19.55
CA TYR A 92 22.46 40.95 -18.67
C TYR A 92 22.32 39.46 -19.01
N SER A 93 21.15 39.03 -19.52
CA SER A 93 20.94 37.64 -19.95
C SER A 93 21.88 37.26 -21.11
N GLN A 94 22.03 38.17 -22.08
CA GLN A 94 22.87 37.98 -23.26
C GLN A 94 24.35 37.97 -22.87
N LEU A 95 24.76 38.84 -21.94
CA LEU A 95 26.12 38.89 -21.43
C LEU A 95 26.52 37.61 -20.70
N ILE A 96 25.61 37.01 -19.93
CA ILE A 96 25.88 35.74 -19.23
C ILE A 96 26.02 34.57 -20.21
N ILE A 97 25.14 34.51 -21.21
CA ILE A 97 25.23 33.47 -22.25
C ILE A 97 26.54 33.63 -23.05
N LEU A 98 26.91 34.87 -23.36
CA LEU A 98 28.18 35.17 -24.03
C LEU A 98 29.38 34.75 -23.16
N ASP A 99 29.37 35.09 -21.87
CA ASP A 99 30.42 34.71 -20.92
C ASP A 99 30.64 33.19 -20.84
N ILE A 100 29.55 32.41 -20.85
CA ILE A 100 29.60 30.94 -20.88
C ILE A 100 30.17 30.39 -22.21
N LEU A 101 29.92 31.08 -23.33
CA LEU A 101 30.33 30.66 -24.66
C LEU A 101 31.75 31.10 -25.04
N ILE A 102 32.30 32.15 -24.41
CA ILE A 102 33.66 32.68 -24.68
C ILE A 102 34.75 31.58 -24.61
N PRO A 103 34.81 30.71 -23.59
CA PRO A 103 35.80 29.62 -23.55
C PRO A 103 35.68 28.64 -24.72
N VAL A 104 34.46 28.39 -25.18
CA VAL A 104 34.15 27.51 -26.31
C VAL A 104 34.57 28.15 -27.64
N ILE A 105 34.39 29.46 -27.79
CA ILE A 105 34.88 30.23 -28.95
C ILE A 105 36.42 30.25 -28.96
N GLY A 106 37.06 30.46 -27.80
CA GLY A 106 38.52 30.41 -27.70
C GLY A 106 39.12 29.04 -28.05
N LEU A 107 38.33 27.97 -27.88
CA LEU A 107 38.68 26.61 -28.31
C LEU A 107 38.64 26.44 -29.83
N VAL A 108 37.74 27.15 -30.54
CA VAL A 108 37.60 27.10 -32.02
C VAL A 108 38.66 27.87 -32.73
N VAL A 109 38.96 29.04 -32.19
CA VAL A 109 39.98 29.93 -32.74
C VAL A 109 41.39 29.38 -32.47
N GLU A 110 41.48 28.18 -31.86
CA GLU A 110 42.72 27.47 -31.58
C GLU A 110 43.72 28.31 -30.78
N LEU A 111 43.22 29.05 -29.77
CA LEU A 111 44.08 29.87 -28.91
C LEU A 111 45.13 29.01 -28.19
N PRO A 112 46.34 29.55 -27.94
CA PRO A 112 47.38 28.84 -27.21
C PRO A 112 46.89 28.41 -25.82
N PHE A 113 47.36 27.26 -25.36
CA PHE A 113 46.90 26.60 -24.13
C PHE A 113 46.85 27.54 -22.92
N ASN A 114 47.89 28.35 -22.72
CA ASN A 114 47.96 29.33 -21.62
C ASN A 114 46.82 30.35 -21.68
N VAL A 115 46.45 30.82 -22.87
CA VAL A 115 45.37 31.78 -23.07
C VAL A 115 44.00 31.13 -22.87
N ARG A 116 43.82 29.87 -23.31
CA ARG A 116 42.57 29.11 -23.07
C ARG A 116 42.32 28.90 -21.57
N GLN A 117 43.35 28.56 -20.79
CA GLN A 117 43.21 28.40 -19.34
C GLN A 117 42.84 29.70 -18.62
N ILE A 118 43.47 30.82 -18.99
CA ILE A 118 43.13 32.14 -18.45
C ILE A 118 41.69 32.51 -18.79
N LEU A 119 41.25 32.24 -20.02
CA LEU A 119 39.90 32.54 -20.48
C LEU A 119 38.82 31.77 -19.71
N VAL A 120 39.04 30.47 -19.48
CA VAL A 120 38.16 29.63 -18.65
C VAL A 120 38.11 30.14 -17.21
N PHE A 121 39.27 30.52 -16.65
CA PHE A 121 39.35 31.03 -15.28
C PHE A 121 38.57 32.35 -15.11
N ILE A 122 38.74 33.29 -16.04
CA ILE A 122 38.04 34.59 -16.00
C ILE A 122 36.52 34.39 -16.15
N SER A 123 36.08 33.60 -17.14
CA SER A 123 34.66 33.29 -17.35
C SER A 123 34.05 32.59 -16.11
N GLY A 124 34.74 31.59 -15.55
CA GLY A 124 34.31 30.93 -14.32
C GLY A 124 34.24 31.88 -13.12
N LEU A 125 35.16 32.83 -13.00
CA LEU A 125 35.16 33.83 -11.94
C LEU A 125 34.00 34.83 -12.09
N VAL A 126 33.71 35.29 -13.30
CA VAL A 126 32.57 36.18 -13.59
C VAL A 126 31.25 35.48 -13.25
N LEU A 127 31.08 34.22 -13.68
CA LEU A 127 29.86 33.45 -13.41
C LEU A 127 29.69 33.13 -11.91
N THR A 128 30.78 32.85 -11.18
CA THR A 128 30.74 32.61 -9.73
C THR A 128 30.43 33.88 -8.93
N LEU A 129 30.97 35.03 -9.32
CA LEU A 129 30.61 36.32 -8.71
C LEU A 129 29.14 36.68 -8.95
N ASN A 130 28.63 36.42 -10.16
CA ASN A 130 27.23 36.68 -10.48
C ASN A 130 26.28 35.76 -9.69
N THR A 131 26.55 34.45 -9.67
CA THR A 131 25.76 33.49 -8.88
C THR A 131 25.75 33.83 -7.40
N THR A 132 26.89 34.20 -6.81
CA THR A 132 26.97 34.58 -5.40
C THR A 132 26.24 35.88 -5.11
N ALA A 133 26.33 36.90 -5.97
CA ALA A 133 25.55 38.13 -5.83
C ALA A 133 24.04 37.84 -5.83
N ILE A 134 23.58 37.01 -6.76
CA ILE A 134 22.17 36.59 -6.83
C ILE A 134 21.77 35.85 -5.54
N LEU A 135 22.59 34.90 -5.05
CA LEU A 135 22.30 34.17 -3.83
C LEU A 135 22.17 35.10 -2.61
N VAL A 136 23.05 36.09 -2.48
CA VAL A 136 23.02 37.10 -1.41
C VAL A 136 21.72 37.92 -1.47
N THR A 137 21.25 38.31 -2.65
CA THR A 137 19.96 39.03 -2.75
C THR A 137 18.77 38.16 -2.32
N LYS A 138 18.83 36.85 -2.55
CA LYS A 138 17.74 35.91 -2.22
C LYS A 138 17.82 35.37 -0.78
N ILE A 139 18.92 35.56 -0.06
CA ILE A 139 19.11 35.02 1.30
C ILE A 139 18.10 35.58 2.31
N LYS A 140 17.74 36.87 2.19
CA LYS A 140 16.73 37.51 3.04
C LYS A 140 15.38 36.82 2.88
N TRP A 141 14.96 36.57 1.64
CA TRP A 141 13.71 35.87 1.35
C TRP A 141 13.71 34.43 1.90
N PHE A 142 14.84 33.72 1.74
CA PHE A 142 14.98 32.36 2.28
C PHE A 142 14.84 32.34 3.81
N TYR A 143 15.52 33.26 4.51
CA TYR A 143 15.43 33.38 5.97
C TYR A 143 13.99 33.63 6.46
N TYR A 144 13.28 34.58 5.86
CA TYR A 144 11.89 34.85 6.23
C TYR A 144 10.95 33.67 5.94
N SER A 145 11.14 32.99 4.81
CA SER A 145 10.35 31.82 4.43
C SER A 145 10.56 30.65 5.40
N VAL A 146 11.80 30.39 5.79
CA VAL A 146 12.14 29.35 6.79
C VAL A 146 11.57 29.69 8.16
N ARG A 147 11.68 30.96 8.60
CA ARG A 147 11.13 31.40 9.89
C ARG A 147 9.61 31.26 9.95
N TYR A 148 8.91 31.65 8.89
CA TYR A 148 7.45 31.51 8.80
C TYR A 148 7.02 30.04 8.95
N VAL A 149 7.68 29.16 8.20
CA VAL A 149 7.39 27.73 8.20
C VAL A 149 7.71 27.07 9.54
N TYR A 150 8.82 27.45 10.18
CA TYR A 150 9.15 26.97 11.52
C TYR A 150 8.06 27.33 12.53
N LEU A 151 7.54 28.56 12.49
CA LEU A 151 6.46 28.99 13.38
C LEU A 151 5.17 28.21 13.12
N LEU A 152 4.83 27.99 11.84
CA LEU A 152 3.66 27.21 11.45
C LEU A 152 3.74 25.76 11.95
N VAL A 153 4.88 25.11 11.75
CA VAL A 153 5.09 23.71 12.17
C VAL A 153 5.09 23.58 13.68
N ARG A 154 5.71 24.51 14.39
CA ARG A 154 5.66 24.55 15.86
C ARG A 154 4.23 24.70 16.36
N HIS A 155 3.42 25.52 15.69
CA HIS A 155 2.02 25.73 16.04
C HIS A 155 1.18 24.48 15.75
N MET A 156 1.31 23.87 14.57
CA MET A 156 0.61 22.64 14.20
C MET A 156 1.01 21.47 15.11
N TYR A 157 2.30 21.31 15.42
CA TYR A 157 2.77 20.27 16.35
C TYR A 157 2.16 20.43 17.74
N ARG A 158 2.03 21.66 18.25
CA ARG A 158 1.47 21.92 19.58
C ARG A 158 -0.04 21.68 19.66
N ILE A 159 -0.77 21.86 18.55
CA ILE A 159 -2.24 21.74 18.52
C ILE A 159 -2.68 20.34 18.08
N TYR A 160 -2.13 19.83 16.98
CA TYR A 160 -2.59 18.61 16.32
C TYR A 160 -1.68 17.39 16.56
N GLY A 161 -0.54 17.59 17.22
CA GLY A 161 0.44 16.53 17.46
C GLY A 161 1.29 16.17 16.24
N LEU A 162 2.11 15.12 16.37
CA LEU A 162 3.08 14.71 15.36
C LEU A 162 2.43 13.96 14.18
N GLN A 163 1.40 13.16 14.45
CA GLN A 163 0.78 12.29 13.46
C GLN A 163 0.12 13.09 12.33
N LEU A 164 -0.74 14.05 12.67
CA LEU A 164 -1.39 14.92 11.68
C LEU A 164 -0.37 15.76 10.90
N LEU A 165 0.68 16.25 11.57
CA LEU A 165 1.75 16.99 10.91
C LEU A 165 2.47 16.14 9.85
N MET A 166 2.75 14.86 10.17
CA MET A 166 3.37 13.94 9.23
C MET A 166 2.44 13.64 8.06
N GLU A 167 1.15 13.41 8.32
CA GLU A 167 0.16 13.15 7.28
C GLU A 167 -0.02 14.34 6.33
N ASP A 168 -0.19 15.55 6.88
CA ASP A 168 -0.28 16.79 6.09
C ASP A 168 0.98 16.99 5.25
N THR A 169 2.16 16.83 5.85
CA THR A 169 3.43 16.96 5.13
C THR A 169 3.57 15.90 4.03
N TRP A 170 3.13 14.66 4.28
CA TRP A 170 3.16 13.56 3.32
C TRP A 170 2.27 13.84 2.10
N LYS A 171 1.03 14.30 2.34
CA LYS A 171 0.08 14.71 1.29
C LYS A 171 0.58 15.93 0.53
N ARG A 172 1.07 16.95 1.25
CA ARG A 172 1.59 18.20 0.67
C ARG A 172 2.76 17.99 -0.27
N ILE A 173 3.72 17.13 0.10
CA ILE A 173 4.89 16.84 -0.74
C ILE A 173 4.53 15.87 -1.88
N ARG A 174 3.38 15.18 -1.78
CA ARG A 174 3.05 14.02 -2.63
C ARG A 174 4.20 13.02 -2.66
N PHE A 175 4.67 12.66 -1.47
CA PHE A 175 5.91 11.89 -1.29
C PHE A 175 6.02 10.64 -2.18
N PRO A 176 4.98 9.80 -2.34
CA PRO A 176 5.03 8.65 -3.25
C PRO A 176 5.21 9.03 -4.73
N ALA A 177 4.67 10.16 -5.18
CA ALA A 177 4.86 10.62 -6.55
C ALA A 177 6.31 11.06 -6.80
N VAL A 178 6.93 11.76 -5.84
CA VAL A 178 8.34 12.16 -5.93
C VAL A 178 9.25 10.94 -6.01
N LEU A 179 9.01 9.92 -5.16
CA LEU A 179 9.78 8.68 -5.19
C LEU A 179 9.64 7.91 -6.51
N ARG A 180 8.44 7.87 -7.09
CA ARG A 180 8.22 7.27 -8.43
C ARG A 180 9.01 7.99 -9.51
N VAL A 181 8.94 9.32 -9.55
CA VAL A 181 9.69 10.11 -10.55
C VAL A 181 11.19 9.94 -10.36
N PHE A 182 11.69 9.96 -9.12
CA PHE A 182 13.09 9.71 -8.82
C PHE A 182 13.54 8.33 -9.32
N TRP A 183 12.79 7.28 -9.01
CA TRP A 183 13.17 5.91 -9.38
C TRP A 183 13.10 5.71 -10.89
N LEU A 184 12.02 6.17 -11.54
CA LEU A 184 11.84 6.05 -12.98
C LEU A 184 12.90 6.84 -13.76
N THR A 185 13.21 8.07 -13.36
CA THR A 185 14.24 8.88 -14.04
C THR A 185 15.64 8.28 -13.87
N ARG A 186 15.95 7.74 -12.68
CA ARG A 186 17.22 7.03 -12.45
C ARG A 186 17.30 5.75 -13.29
N LEU A 187 16.22 4.95 -13.33
CA LEU A 187 16.18 3.71 -14.10
C LEU A 187 16.29 3.98 -15.61
N THR A 188 15.56 4.97 -16.14
CA THR A 188 15.63 5.33 -17.56
C THR A 188 16.99 5.89 -17.95
N ALA A 189 17.61 6.72 -17.10
CA ALA A 189 18.96 7.22 -17.35
C ALA A 189 19.98 6.06 -17.45
N GLN A 190 19.89 5.10 -16.53
CA GLN A 190 20.73 3.91 -16.58
C GLN A 190 20.44 3.03 -17.80
N ALA A 191 19.16 2.84 -18.15
CA ALA A 191 18.78 2.08 -19.34
C ALA A 191 19.36 2.70 -20.62
N VAL A 192 19.34 4.03 -20.74
CA VAL A 192 19.95 4.75 -21.87
C VAL A 192 21.46 4.52 -21.90
N VAL A 193 22.16 4.66 -20.77
CA VAL A 193 23.61 4.44 -20.70
C VAL A 193 23.99 3.00 -21.05
N LEU A 194 23.32 2.00 -20.46
CA LEU A 194 23.59 0.59 -20.76
C LEU A 194 23.30 0.26 -22.22
N THR A 195 22.18 0.74 -22.77
CA THR A 195 21.84 0.52 -24.19
C THR A 195 22.88 1.16 -25.10
N TYR A 196 23.39 2.35 -24.76
CA TYR A 196 24.45 3.00 -25.50
C TYR A 196 25.76 2.21 -25.47
N VAL A 197 26.17 1.71 -24.29
CA VAL A 197 27.37 0.89 -24.14
C VAL A 197 27.27 -0.41 -24.94
N VAL A 198 26.13 -1.11 -24.89
CA VAL A 198 25.90 -2.33 -25.66
C VAL A 198 25.98 -2.04 -27.17
N LYS A 199 25.35 -0.95 -27.63
CA LYS A 199 25.43 -0.54 -29.05
C LYS A 199 26.85 -0.18 -29.50
N MET A 200 27.64 0.46 -28.64
CA MET A 200 29.05 0.75 -28.93
C MET A 200 29.93 -0.51 -28.94
N ALA A 201 29.55 -1.56 -28.22
CA ALA A 201 30.23 -2.85 -28.29
C ALA A 201 29.88 -3.63 -29.58
N GLU A 202 28.64 -3.54 -30.05
CA GLU A 202 28.14 -4.24 -31.25
C GLU A 202 28.63 -3.65 -32.58
N THR A 203 29.16 -2.42 -32.62
CA THR A 203 29.68 -1.77 -33.83
C THR A 203 30.86 -2.47 -34.53
N ASN A 204 31.33 -3.62 -34.01
CA ASN A 204 32.29 -4.50 -34.72
C ASN A 204 31.62 -5.51 -35.67
N THR A 205 30.29 -5.57 -35.70
CA THR A 205 29.53 -6.47 -36.59
C THR A 205 28.49 -5.65 -37.35
N GLU A 206 28.84 -5.29 -38.59
CA GLU A 206 27.92 -4.69 -39.56
C GLU A 206 26.73 -5.65 -39.77
N GLU A 207 25.49 -5.16 -39.55
CA GLU A 207 24.23 -5.55 -40.24
C GLU A 207 22.93 -5.72 -39.41
N LYS A 208 22.87 -5.51 -38.08
CA LYS A 208 21.56 -5.55 -37.35
C LYS A 208 21.28 -4.32 -36.50
N PHE A 209 20.97 -3.20 -37.15
CA PHE A 209 20.85 -1.88 -36.53
C PHE A 209 19.62 -1.67 -35.60
N PHE A 210 18.73 -2.65 -35.41
CA PHE A 210 17.51 -2.45 -34.61
C PHE A 210 17.13 -3.57 -33.63
N LEU A 211 17.82 -4.71 -33.62
CA LEU A 211 17.40 -5.87 -32.85
C LEU A 211 18.49 -6.28 -31.88
N ILE A 212 18.41 -5.75 -30.65
CA ILE A 212 19.21 -6.22 -29.52
C ILE A 212 18.92 -7.72 -29.38
N SER A 213 19.97 -8.55 -29.31
CA SER A 213 19.82 -9.99 -29.08
C SER A 213 19.00 -10.25 -27.80
N TRP A 214 18.18 -11.30 -27.78
CA TRP A 214 17.37 -11.66 -26.61
C TRP A 214 18.23 -11.84 -25.34
N ASP A 215 19.44 -12.40 -25.48
CA ASP A 215 20.38 -12.57 -24.38
C ASP A 215 20.88 -11.23 -23.82
N ASN A 216 21.26 -10.29 -24.71
CA ASN A 216 21.68 -8.94 -24.34
C ASN A 216 20.52 -8.15 -23.69
N CYS A 217 19.28 -8.39 -24.14
CA CYS A 217 18.09 -7.78 -23.53
C CYS A 217 17.86 -8.29 -22.11
N TRP A 218 17.99 -9.60 -21.88
CA TRP A 218 17.85 -10.20 -20.56
C TRP A 218 18.92 -9.71 -19.57
N GLU A 219 20.18 -9.63 -19.99
CA GLU A 219 21.26 -9.08 -19.16
C GLU A 219 21.04 -7.61 -18.82
N LEU A 220 20.50 -6.83 -19.76
CA LEU A 220 20.16 -5.42 -19.56
C LEU A 220 19.03 -5.28 -18.55
N ILE A 221 17.98 -6.10 -18.64
CA ILE A 221 16.88 -6.14 -17.66
C ILE A 221 17.41 -6.52 -16.27
N CYS A 222 18.23 -7.57 -16.17
CA CYS A 222 18.82 -7.99 -14.89
C CYS A 222 19.66 -6.86 -14.27
N SER A 223 20.50 -6.20 -15.07
CA SER A 223 21.35 -5.09 -14.64
C SER A 223 20.53 -3.88 -14.16
N LEU A 224 19.43 -3.56 -14.84
CA LEU A 224 18.51 -2.50 -14.44
C LEU A 224 17.82 -2.82 -13.12
N ILE A 225 17.36 -4.06 -12.94
CA ILE A 225 16.71 -4.52 -11.71
C ILE A 225 17.69 -4.46 -10.53
N ILE A 226 18.93 -4.93 -10.72
CA ILE A 226 20.00 -4.88 -9.71
C ILE A 226 20.30 -3.44 -9.30
N SER A 227 20.41 -2.55 -10.28
CA SER A 227 20.67 -1.14 -10.00
C SER A 227 19.47 -0.43 -9.38
N GLY A 228 18.25 -0.88 -9.68
CA GLY A 228 17.00 -0.38 -9.12
C GLY A 228 16.83 -0.63 -7.60
N CYS A 229 17.68 -1.46 -6.99
CA CYS A 229 17.61 -1.83 -5.58
C CYS A 229 18.95 -1.64 -4.83
N ASP A 230 19.84 -0.78 -5.34
CA ASP A 230 21.18 -0.55 -4.81
C ASP A 230 21.26 0.18 -3.47
N SER A 231 20.21 0.91 -3.08
CA SER A 231 20.14 1.70 -1.86
C SER A 231 18.74 1.60 -1.25
N THR A 232 18.62 1.89 0.03
CA THR A 232 17.31 1.90 0.71
C THR A 232 16.35 2.92 0.07
N LEU A 233 16.87 4.04 -0.45
CA LEU A 233 16.09 5.04 -1.17
C LEU A 233 15.54 4.49 -2.50
N THR A 234 16.33 3.69 -3.22
CA THR A 234 15.90 3.13 -4.50
C THR A 234 14.92 1.97 -4.30
N VAL A 235 15.05 1.23 -3.20
CA VAL A 235 14.01 0.28 -2.73
C VAL A 235 12.71 1.02 -2.37
N LEU A 236 12.74 2.15 -1.67
CA LEU A 236 11.54 2.98 -1.43
C LEU A 236 10.91 3.49 -2.75
N GLY A 237 11.75 3.88 -3.71
CA GLY A 237 11.32 4.23 -5.06
C GLY A 237 10.61 3.08 -5.77
N MET A 238 11.16 1.88 -5.69
CA MET A 238 10.58 0.65 -6.22
C MET A 238 9.24 0.34 -5.54
N SER A 239 9.16 0.44 -4.21
CA SER A 239 7.90 0.33 -3.46
C SER A 239 6.85 1.33 -3.94
N ALA A 240 7.22 2.58 -4.22
CA ALA A 240 6.28 3.57 -4.72
C ALA A 240 5.75 3.24 -6.14
N VAL A 241 6.57 2.63 -7.00
CA VAL A 241 6.10 2.11 -8.30
C VAL A 241 5.17 0.92 -8.11
N ILE A 242 5.53 -0.03 -7.25
CA ILE A 242 4.69 -1.19 -6.89
C ILE A 242 3.34 -0.72 -6.34
N SER A 243 3.32 0.32 -5.50
CA SER A 243 2.10 0.94 -4.98
C SER A 243 1.16 1.36 -6.10
N SER A 244 1.69 2.03 -7.12
CA SER A 244 0.92 2.47 -8.28
C SER A 244 0.36 1.29 -9.08
N VAL A 245 1.18 0.27 -9.33
CA VAL A 245 0.76 -0.93 -10.06
C VAL A 245 -0.31 -1.69 -9.28
N ALA A 246 -0.10 -1.88 -7.98
CA ALA A 246 -1.05 -2.56 -7.09
C ALA A 246 -2.38 -1.80 -6.96
N HIS A 247 -2.34 -0.46 -6.93
CA HIS A 247 -3.55 0.37 -6.89
C HIS A 247 -4.40 0.18 -8.15
N TYR A 248 -3.80 0.27 -9.34
CA TYR A 248 -4.53 0.07 -10.60
C TYR A 248 -4.98 -1.39 -10.78
N LEU A 249 -4.20 -2.36 -10.33
CA LEU A 249 -4.61 -3.77 -10.30
C LEU A 249 -5.84 -3.97 -9.43
N GLY A 250 -5.86 -3.41 -8.22
CA GLY A 250 -7.00 -3.49 -7.30
C GLY A 250 -8.25 -2.85 -7.87
N LEU A 251 -8.13 -1.62 -8.40
CA LEU A 251 -9.26 -0.94 -9.07
C LEU A 251 -9.77 -1.73 -10.28
N GLY A 252 -8.88 -2.33 -11.07
CA GLY A 252 -9.27 -3.16 -12.21
C GLY A 252 -10.08 -4.38 -11.78
N ILE A 253 -9.70 -5.04 -10.68
CA ILE A 253 -10.41 -6.20 -10.14
C ILE A 253 -11.76 -5.80 -9.53
N LEU A 254 -11.80 -4.71 -8.76
CA LEU A 254 -13.04 -4.15 -8.19
C LEU A 254 -14.05 -3.81 -9.28
N ALA A 255 -13.60 -3.08 -10.31
CA ALA A 255 -14.43 -2.72 -11.45
C ALA A 255 -14.93 -3.95 -12.22
N PHE A 256 -14.11 -5.01 -12.31
CA PHE A 256 -14.48 -6.25 -12.98
C PHE A 256 -15.51 -7.06 -12.17
N ILE A 257 -15.35 -7.13 -10.85
CA ILE A 257 -16.27 -7.79 -9.92
C ILE A 257 -17.59 -7.02 -9.81
N GLY A 258 -17.56 -5.69 -9.99
CA GLY A 258 -18.72 -4.81 -9.83
C GLY A 258 -18.99 -4.42 -8.37
N SER A 259 -17.99 -4.52 -7.49
CA SER A 259 -18.06 -4.04 -6.11
C SER A 259 -17.64 -2.57 -6.02
N THR A 260 -18.34 -1.80 -5.20
CA THR A 260 -18.10 -0.37 -4.97
C THR A 260 -17.47 -0.06 -3.62
N ASP A 261 -17.19 -1.06 -2.80
CA ASP A 261 -16.72 -0.86 -1.42
C ASP A 261 -15.38 -0.12 -1.36
N GLU A 262 -15.34 0.96 -0.58
CA GLU A 262 -14.16 1.82 -0.45
C GLU A 262 -13.01 1.13 0.28
N ASP A 263 -13.32 0.22 1.20
CA ASP A 263 -12.35 -0.51 2.01
C ASP A 263 -11.43 -1.43 1.21
N ASP A 264 -11.91 -1.92 0.07
CA ASP A 264 -11.16 -2.79 -0.83
C ASP A 264 -10.06 -2.03 -1.62
N LYS A 265 -10.05 -0.69 -1.58
CA LYS A 265 -9.05 0.15 -2.27
C LYS A 265 -7.66 0.12 -1.60
N ARG A 266 -7.50 -0.57 -0.46
CA ARG A 266 -6.26 -0.59 0.36
C ARG A 266 -5.10 -1.37 -0.27
N LEU A 267 -5.30 -2.15 -1.33
CA LEU A 267 -4.24 -2.92 -2.01
C LEU A 267 -3.02 -2.05 -2.40
N GLY A 268 -3.29 -0.83 -2.89
CA GLY A 268 -2.26 0.13 -3.29
C GLY A 268 -1.35 0.60 -2.14
N PHE A 269 -1.79 0.47 -0.88
CA PHE A 269 -1.02 0.81 0.30
C PHE A 269 -0.35 -0.41 0.95
N VAL A 270 -1.07 -1.54 1.05
CA VAL A 270 -0.58 -2.74 1.77
C VAL A 270 0.58 -3.42 1.00
N ALA A 271 0.43 -3.63 -0.30
CA ALA A 271 1.45 -4.29 -1.13
C ALA A 271 2.85 -3.63 -1.08
N PRO A 272 3.01 -2.30 -1.28
CA PRO A 272 4.32 -1.66 -1.25
C PRO A 272 4.95 -1.64 0.15
N VAL A 273 4.14 -1.57 1.22
CA VAL A 273 4.61 -1.64 2.61
C VAL A 273 5.16 -3.04 2.90
N LEU A 274 4.42 -4.09 2.52
CA LEU A 274 4.88 -5.47 2.66
C LEU A 274 6.18 -5.71 1.89
N PHE A 275 6.25 -5.26 0.63
CA PHE A 275 7.46 -5.35 -0.17
C PHE A 275 8.65 -4.64 0.50
N PHE A 276 8.43 -3.43 1.01
CA PHE A 276 9.47 -2.67 1.70
C PHE A 276 9.97 -3.39 2.96
N ILE A 277 9.06 -3.94 3.77
CA ILE A 277 9.39 -4.72 4.96
C ILE A 277 10.21 -5.96 4.58
N LEU A 278 9.82 -6.70 3.54
CA LEU A 278 10.56 -7.87 3.05
C LEU A 278 11.97 -7.48 2.56
N ALA A 279 12.11 -6.34 1.87
CA ALA A 279 13.40 -5.86 1.40
C ALA A 279 14.31 -5.41 2.56
N LEU A 280 13.76 -4.77 3.59
CA LEU A 280 14.52 -4.43 4.80
C LEU A 280 14.92 -5.66 5.61
N GLN A 281 14.02 -6.64 5.73
CA GLN A 281 14.27 -7.87 6.48
C GLN A 281 15.40 -8.69 5.87
N THR A 282 15.50 -8.75 4.54
CA THR A 282 16.57 -9.46 3.83
C THR A 282 17.85 -8.63 3.70
N GLY A 283 17.83 -7.34 4.07
CA GLY A 283 18.96 -6.44 3.90
C GLY A 283 19.30 -6.21 2.42
N LEU A 284 18.29 -6.17 1.54
CA LEU A 284 18.44 -6.24 0.08
C LEU A 284 19.51 -5.29 -0.47
N SER A 285 19.54 -4.03 -0.05
CA SER A 285 20.50 -3.02 -0.54
C SER A 285 21.94 -3.26 -0.09
N GLY A 286 22.16 -4.03 0.97
CA GLY A 286 23.49 -4.34 1.51
C GLY A 286 24.19 -5.53 0.84
N LEU A 287 23.47 -6.30 0.02
CA LEU A 287 23.98 -7.51 -0.62
C LEU A 287 24.83 -7.21 -1.85
N LYS A 288 25.59 -8.21 -2.33
CA LYS A 288 26.30 -8.13 -3.62
C LYS A 288 25.31 -8.12 -4.79
N PRO A 289 25.65 -7.48 -5.93
CA PRO A 289 24.78 -7.36 -7.11
C PRO A 289 24.12 -8.68 -7.56
N GLU A 290 24.88 -9.77 -7.62
CA GLU A 290 24.41 -11.10 -8.02
C GLU A 290 23.38 -11.71 -7.05
N GLU A 291 23.61 -11.54 -5.73
CA GLU A 291 22.70 -12.02 -4.69
C GLU A 291 21.42 -11.19 -4.61
N ARG A 292 21.50 -9.88 -4.94
CA ARG A 292 20.33 -8.98 -4.95
C ARG A 292 19.24 -9.47 -5.89
N LEU A 293 19.60 -9.89 -7.11
CA LEU A 293 18.61 -10.33 -8.09
C LEU A 293 17.82 -11.55 -7.59
N VAL A 294 18.53 -12.53 -7.02
CA VAL A 294 17.93 -13.75 -6.46
C VAL A 294 17.06 -13.42 -5.24
N ARG A 295 17.50 -12.52 -4.35
CA ARG A 295 16.70 -12.12 -3.19
C ARG A 295 15.48 -11.28 -3.58
N LEU A 296 15.62 -10.42 -4.57
CA LEU A 296 14.53 -9.61 -5.09
C LEU A 296 13.47 -10.48 -5.78
N SER A 297 13.87 -11.46 -6.59
CA SER A 297 12.92 -12.39 -7.22
C SER A 297 12.13 -13.19 -6.17
N ARG A 298 12.82 -13.65 -5.11
CA ARG A 298 12.19 -14.31 -3.95
C ARG A 298 11.18 -13.40 -3.23
N ASN A 299 11.52 -12.12 -3.03
CA ASN A 299 10.63 -11.14 -2.42
C ASN A 299 9.43 -10.82 -3.32
N MET A 300 9.62 -10.75 -4.65
CA MET A 300 8.51 -10.52 -5.60
C MET A 300 7.52 -11.66 -5.64
N CYS A 301 8.01 -12.90 -5.53
CA CYS A 301 7.15 -14.07 -5.46
C CYS A 301 6.29 -14.11 -4.18
N LEU A 302 6.90 -13.77 -3.03
CA LEU A 302 6.15 -13.60 -1.78
C LEU A 302 5.13 -12.46 -1.88
N LEU A 303 5.52 -11.33 -2.48
CA LEU A 303 4.62 -10.21 -2.72
C LEU A 303 3.44 -10.60 -3.62
N LEU A 304 3.69 -11.31 -4.72
CA LEU A 304 2.65 -11.81 -5.62
C LEU A 304 1.66 -12.69 -4.86
N THR A 305 2.15 -13.61 -4.04
CA THR A 305 1.30 -14.49 -3.23
C THR A 305 0.45 -13.69 -2.24
N ALA A 306 1.02 -12.69 -1.58
CA ALA A 306 0.29 -11.81 -0.68
C ALA A 306 -0.77 -10.96 -1.39
N VAL A 307 -0.47 -10.45 -2.59
CA VAL A 307 -1.43 -9.74 -3.44
C VAL A 307 -2.59 -10.65 -3.83
N LEU A 308 -2.34 -11.91 -4.16
CA LEU A 308 -3.39 -12.88 -4.47
C LEU A 308 -4.27 -13.19 -3.23
N HIS A 309 -3.68 -13.30 -2.04
CA HIS A 309 -4.44 -13.40 -0.78
C HIS A 309 -5.33 -12.17 -0.54
N PHE A 310 -4.84 -10.96 -0.80
CA PHE A 310 -5.63 -9.75 -0.66
C PHE A 310 -6.81 -9.73 -1.65
N ILE A 311 -6.57 -10.14 -2.91
CA ILE A 311 -7.62 -10.24 -3.93
C ILE A 311 -8.68 -11.26 -3.54
N HIS A 312 -8.31 -12.40 -2.93
CA HIS A 312 -9.29 -13.33 -2.36
C HIS A 312 -10.13 -12.67 -1.26
N GLY A 313 -9.49 -11.89 -0.37
CA GLY A 313 -10.20 -11.13 0.66
C GLY A 313 -11.24 -10.14 0.13
N MET A 314 -11.00 -9.54 -1.03
CA MET A 314 -11.97 -8.68 -1.73
C MET A 314 -13.05 -9.50 -2.46
N THR A 315 -12.72 -10.71 -2.93
CA THR A 315 -13.62 -11.54 -3.74
C THR A 315 -14.61 -12.33 -2.87
N ASP A 316 -14.19 -12.79 -1.68
CA ASP A 316 -14.99 -13.66 -0.81
C ASP A 316 -16.32 -13.01 -0.35
N PRO A 317 -16.36 -11.77 0.15
CA PRO A 317 -17.62 -11.14 0.57
C PRO A 317 -18.62 -11.00 -0.59
N VAL A 318 -18.13 -10.64 -1.78
CA VAL A 318 -18.96 -10.52 -2.99
C VAL A 318 -19.48 -11.88 -3.44
N LEU A 319 -18.66 -12.93 -3.34
CA LEU A 319 -19.08 -14.28 -3.65
C LEU A 319 -20.19 -14.76 -2.68
N MET A 320 -20.05 -14.45 -1.38
CA MET A 320 -21.05 -14.79 -0.37
C MET A 320 -22.35 -14.00 -0.57
N SER A 321 -22.28 -12.68 -0.78
CA SER A 321 -23.47 -11.85 -0.97
C SER A 321 -24.22 -12.20 -2.24
N LEU A 322 -23.51 -12.49 -3.33
CA LEU A 322 -24.12 -12.88 -4.60
C LEU A 322 -24.80 -14.26 -4.49
N SER A 323 -24.22 -15.19 -3.73
CA SER A 323 -24.84 -16.50 -3.46
C SER A 323 -26.13 -16.39 -2.64
N ALA A 324 -26.19 -15.45 -1.70
CA ALA A 324 -27.37 -15.20 -0.88
C ALA A 324 -28.48 -14.44 -1.62
N SER A 325 -28.16 -13.72 -2.70
CA SER A 325 -29.14 -12.96 -3.49
C SER A 325 -30.11 -13.83 -4.31
N HIS A 326 -29.85 -15.14 -4.44
CA HIS A 326 -30.62 -16.12 -5.23
C HIS A 326 -30.86 -15.74 -6.70
N VAL A 327 -30.14 -14.75 -7.26
CA VAL A 327 -30.29 -14.31 -8.65
C VAL A 327 -29.57 -15.30 -9.59
N SER A 328 -30.28 -15.93 -10.51
CA SER A 328 -29.73 -16.95 -11.43
C SER A 328 -28.96 -16.40 -12.64
N SER A 329 -28.78 -15.07 -12.75
CA SER A 329 -28.19 -14.44 -13.92
C SER A 329 -26.69 -14.73 -14.06
N PHE A 330 -26.31 -15.57 -15.01
CA PHE A 330 -24.92 -15.99 -15.24
C PHE A 330 -23.93 -14.82 -15.42
N ARG A 331 -24.35 -13.72 -16.06
CA ARG A 331 -23.51 -12.55 -16.29
C ARG A 331 -23.01 -11.87 -15.01
N ARG A 332 -23.78 -11.96 -13.90
CA ARG A 332 -23.38 -11.40 -12.61
C ARG A 332 -22.41 -12.32 -11.87
N HIS A 333 -22.57 -13.64 -12.02
CA HIS A 333 -21.71 -14.64 -11.36
C HIS A 333 -20.37 -14.84 -12.09
N PHE A 334 -20.34 -14.64 -13.41
CA PHE A 334 -19.16 -14.91 -14.23
C PHE A 334 -17.88 -14.18 -13.77
N PRO A 335 -17.88 -12.86 -13.48
CA PRO A 335 -16.66 -12.16 -13.10
C PRO A 335 -16.03 -12.69 -11.80
N VAL A 336 -16.85 -12.89 -10.76
CA VAL A 336 -16.40 -13.36 -9.45
C VAL A 336 -15.89 -14.81 -9.52
N LEU A 337 -16.57 -15.67 -10.26
CA LEU A 337 -16.13 -17.05 -10.49
C LEU A 337 -14.86 -17.13 -11.33
N PHE A 338 -14.71 -16.25 -12.32
CA PHE A 338 -13.49 -16.15 -13.12
C PHE A 338 -12.30 -15.72 -12.27
N VAL A 339 -12.45 -14.67 -11.45
CA VAL A 339 -11.40 -14.24 -10.50
C VAL A 339 -11.06 -15.37 -9.55
N SER A 340 -12.05 -16.08 -9.00
CA SER A 340 -11.85 -17.24 -8.12
C SER A 340 -11.08 -18.37 -8.81
N ALA A 341 -11.36 -18.66 -10.09
CA ALA A 341 -10.60 -19.64 -10.86
C ALA A 341 -9.15 -19.20 -11.08
N CYS A 342 -8.91 -17.93 -11.40
CA CYS A 342 -7.56 -17.37 -11.50
C CYS A 342 -6.80 -17.45 -10.16
N LEU A 343 -7.46 -17.15 -9.04
CA LEU A 343 -6.90 -17.26 -7.70
C LEU A 343 -6.53 -18.70 -7.31
N PHE A 344 -7.11 -19.71 -7.94
CA PHE A 344 -6.70 -21.10 -7.78
C PHE A 344 -5.56 -21.50 -8.72
N ILE A 345 -5.65 -21.13 -10.00
CA ILE A 345 -4.70 -21.58 -11.04
C ILE A 345 -3.33 -20.89 -10.87
N LEU A 346 -3.30 -19.58 -10.60
CA LEU A 346 -2.05 -18.81 -10.54
C LEU A 346 -1.11 -19.29 -9.42
N PRO A 347 -1.55 -19.53 -8.17
CA PRO A 347 -0.67 -20.06 -7.13
C PRO A 347 -0.18 -21.49 -7.39
N VAL A 348 -1.01 -22.34 -8.01
CA VAL A 348 -0.62 -23.70 -8.41
C VAL A 348 0.47 -23.65 -9.47
N LEU A 349 0.29 -22.83 -10.51
CA LEU A 349 1.28 -22.62 -11.56
C LEU A 349 2.59 -22.06 -10.99
N LEU A 350 2.49 -21.05 -10.12
CA LEU A 350 3.66 -20.47 -9.44
C LEU A 350 4.42 -21.53 -8.64
N SER A 351 3.72 -22.32 -7.83
CA SER A 351 4.31 -23.40 -7.04
C SER A 351 4.97 -24.45 -7.93
N TYR A 352 4.31 -24.87 -9.01
CA TYR A 352 4.84 -25.83 -9.98
C TYR A 352 6.15 -25.36 -10.61
N ILE A 353 6.18 -24.11 -11.10
CA ILE A 353 7.37 -23.50 -11.71
C ILE A 353 8.51 -23.44 -10.69
N LEU A 354 8.23 -23.01 -9.45
CA LEU A 354 9.26 -22.86 -8.43
C LEU A 354 9.88 -24.19 -8.00
N TRP A 355 9.11 -25.26 -7.87
CA TRP A 355 9.61 -26.58 -7.52
C TRP A 355 10.49 -27.19 -8.61
N HIS A 356 10.26 -26.85 -9.88
CA HIS A 356 11.08 -27.33 -10.98
C HIS A 356 12.41 -26.56 -11.10
N HIS A 357 12.44 -25.28 -10.72
CA HIS A 357 13.61 -24.42 -10.88
C HIS A 357 14.50 -24.29 -9.64
N TYR A 358 13.95 -24.50 -8.43
CA TYR A 358 14.67 -24.29 -7.18
C TYR A 358 14.75 -25.56 -6.34
N ALA A 359 15.92 -25.79 -5.76
CA ALA A 359 16.10 -26.83 -4.74
C ALA A 359 15.28 -26.50 -3.48
N LEU A 360 14.93 -27.55 -2.72
CA LEU A 360 14.19 -27.44 -1.46
C LEU A 360 14.94 -26.54 -0.46
N ASN A 361 14.32 -25.42 -0.10
CA ASN A 361 14.85 -24.41 0.81
C ASN A 361 13.71 -23.86 1.68
N THR A 362 14.06 -23.26 2.82
CA THR A 362 13.12 -22.64 3.79
C THR A 362 12.19 -21.61 3.14
N TRP A 363 12.70 -20.83 2.18
CA TRP A 363 11.92 -19.88 1.39
C TRP A 363 10.91 -20.54 0.45
N LEU A 364 11.34 -21.60 -0.28
CA LEU A 364 10.45 -22.29 -1.21
C LEU A 364 9.28 -22.92 -0.45
N PHE A 365 9.58 -23.54 0.69
CA PHE A 365 8.57 -24.07 1.61
C PHE A 365 7.57 -22.98 2.04
N ALA A 366 8.06 -21.80 2.46
CA ALA A 366 7.21 -20.70 2.88
C ALA A 366 6.24 -20.21 1.78
N VAL A 367 6.76 -19.98 0.57
CA VAL A 367 5.91 -19.58 -0.57
C VAL A 367 4.85 -20.65 -0.85
N THR A 368 5.26 -21.92 -0.86
CA THR A 368 4.35 -23.03 -1.18
C THR A 368 3.25 -23.20 -0.13
N ALA A 369 3.57 -23.00 1.14
CA ALA A 369 2.58 -23.00 2.22
C ALA A 369 1.55 -21.88 2.01
N PHE A 370 1.98 -20.66 1.70
CA PHE A 370 1.05 -19.55 1.40
C PHE A 370 0.20 -19.80 0.13
N CYS A 371 0.77 -20.41 -0.91
CA CYS A 371 0.01 -20.78 -2.10
C CYS A 371 -1.05 -21.86 -1.79
N VAL A 372 -0.69 -22.89 -1.03
CA VAL A 372 -1.64 -23.94 -0.63
C VAL A 372 -2.73 -23.37 0.27
N GLU A 373 -2.38 -22.51 1.23
CA GLU A 373 -3.34 -21.79 2.08
C GLU A 373 -4.37 -21.02 1.24
N LEU A 374 -3.91 -20.26 0.23
CA LEU A 374 -4.80 -19.54 -0.68
C LEU A 374 -5.70 -20.48 -1.48
N CYS A 375 -5.15 -21.55 -2.05
CA CYS A 375 -5.94 -22.52 -2.80
C CYS A 375 -7.05 -23.14 -1.94
N LEU A 376 -6.75 -23.45 -0.67
CA LEU A 376 -7.72 -23.99 0.27
C LEU A 376 -8.80 -22.97 0.64
N LYS A 377 -8.41 -21.70 0.88
CA LYS A 377 -9.37 -20.59 1.07
C LYS A 377 -10.34 -20.47 -0.10
N VAL A 378 -9.82 -20.46 -1.33
CA VAL A 378 -10.65 -20.41 -2.54
C VAL A 378 -11.56 -21.63 -2.66
N ILE A 379 -11.08 -22.85 -2.37
CA ILE A 379 -11.91 -24.06 -2.37
C ILE A 379 -13.05 -23.94 -1.35
N VAL A 380 -12.76 -23.48 -0.13
CA VAL A 380 -13.77 -23.28 0.92
C VAL A 380 -14.83 -22.26 0.47
N SER A 381 -14.41 -21.11 -0.06
CA SER A 381 -15.32 -20.08 -0.58
C SER A 381 -16.22 -20.61 -1.71
N ILE A 382 -15.64 -21.32 -2.70
CA ILE A 382 -16.38 -21.92 -3.81
C ILE A 382 -17.34 -23.02 -3.31
N THR A 383 -16.93 -23.83 -2.35
CA THR A 383 -17.79 -24.90 -1.79
C THR A 383 -19.01 -24.30 -1.09
N VAL A 384 -18.82 -23.25 -0.28
CA VAL A 384 -19.91 -22.54 0.38
C VAL A 384 -20.84 -21.87 -0.65
N TYR A 385 -20.28 -21.23 -1.66
CA TYR A 385 -21.04 -20.68 -2.79
C TYR A 385 -21.91 -21.75 -3.47
N ILE A 386 -21.34 -22.92 -3.78
CA ILE A 386 -22.07 -24.03 -4.40
C ILE A 386 -23.21 -24.50 -3.49
N LEU A 387 -22.98 -24.61 -2.18
CA LEU A 387 -24.02 -24.99 -1.21
C LEU A 387 -25.20 -24.00 -1.22
N PHE A 388 -24.94 -22.70 -1.20
CA PHE A 388 -25.99 -21.68 -1.28
C PHE A 388 -26.70 -21.63 -2.64
N MET A 389 -25.97 -21.85 -3.74
CA MET A 389 -26.58 -21.95 -5.07
C MET A 389 -27.47 -23.18 -5.20
N ILE A 390 -27.09 -24.31 -4.59
CA ILE A 390 -27.93 -25.51 -4.52
C ILE A 390 -29.18 -25.23 -3.70
N ASP A 391 -29.06 -24.60 -2.53
CA ASP A 391 -30.21 -24.22 -1.69
C ASP A 391 -31.17 -23.29 -2.44
N GLY A 392 -30.65 -22.28 -3.14
CA GLY A 392 -31.46 -21.39 -3.96
C GLY A 392 -32.16 -22.06 -5.16
N TYR A 393 -31.65 -23.19 -5.63
CA TYR A 393 -32.28 -23.95 -6.70
C TYR A 393 -33.42 -24.84 -6.19
N TYR A 394 -33.29 -25.38 -4.98
CA TYR A 394 -34.31 -26.19 -4.35
C TYR A 394 -35.26 -25.31 -3.52
N ASN A 395 -36.50 -25.12 -3.97
CA ASN A 395 -37.53 -24.36 -3.23
C ASN A 395 -37.96 -25.00 -1.87
N VAL A 396 -37.27 -26.05 -1.40
CA VAL A 396 -37.54 -26.75 -0.15
C VAL A 396 -36.45 -26.37 0.86
N LEU A 397 -36.85 -25.88 2.03
CA LEU A 397 -35.95 -25.47 3.11
C LEU A 397 -34.96 -26.58 3.49
N TRP A 398 -33.66 -26.36 3.23
CA TRP A 398 -32.63 -27.32 3.62
C TRP A 398 -32.18 -27.10 5.07
N GLU A 399 -32.84 -27.78 6.00
CA GLU A 399 -32.63 -27.65 7.45
C GLU A 399 -31.17 -27.81 7.94
N LYS A 400 -30.32 -28.54 7.19
CA LYS A 400 -28.92 -28.85 7.54
C LYS A 400 -27.88 -27.99 6.82
N LEU A 401 -28.28 -27.04 5.97
CA LEU A 401 -27.35 -26.21 5.18
C LEU A 401 -26.31 -25.53 6.08
N ASP A 402 -26.75 -24.86 7.14
CA ASP A 402 -25.87 -24.12 8.06
C ASP A 402 -24.87 -25.02 8.79
N ASP A 403 -25.25 -26.27 9.06
CA ASP A 403 -24.34 -27.25 9.65
C ASP A 403 -23.23 -27.61 8.65
N TYR A 404 -23.56 -27.81 7.36
CA TYR A 404 -22.56 -28.06 6.32
C TYR A 404 -21.66 -26.84 6.08
N VAL A 405 -22.24 -25.63 5.97
CA VAL A 405 -21.47 -24.38 5.83
C VAL A 405 -20.52 -24.20 7.01
N TYR A 406 -20.98 -24.48 8.23
CA TYR A 406 -20.14 -24.48 9.42
C TYR A 406 -19.00 -25.50 9.33
N TYR A 407 -19.28 -26.77 8.95
CA TYR A 407 -18.23 -27.78 8.84
C TYR A 407 -17.17 -27.42 7.81
N VAL A 408 -17.58 -26.90 6.65
CA VAL A 408 -16.66 -26.46 5.59
C VAL A 408 -15.81 -25.29 6.07
N ARG A 409 -16.41 -24.23 6.63
CA ARG A 409 -15.68 -23.05 7.13
C ARG A 409 -14.77 -23.39 8.32
N SER A 410 -15.25 -24.21 9.25
CA SER A 410 -14.47 -24.66 10.41
C SER A 410 -13.26 -25.49 9.98
N THR A 411 -13.43 -26.40 9.02
CA THR A 411 -12.33 -27.19 8.46
C THR A 411 -11.29 -26.28 7.79
N GLY A 412 -11.72 -25.28 7.01
CA GLY A 412 -10.83 -24.27 6.45
C GLY A 412 -9.99 -23.57 7.50
N ASN A 413 -10.64 -23.01 8.54
CA ASN A 413 -9.97 -22.32 9.64
C ASN A 413 -8.99 -23.21 10.42
N ILE A 414 -9.32 -24.49 10.61
CA ILE A 414 -8.42 -25.45 11.27
C ILE A 414 -7.17 -25.68 10.41
N ILE A 415 -7.34 -25.85 9.11
CA ILE A 415 -6.21 -26.06 8.21
C ILE A 415 -5.32 -24.81 8.15
N GLU A 416 -5.91 -23.62 8.06
CA GLU A 416 -5.17 -22.35 8.15
C GLU A 416 -4.36 -22.24 9.44
N PHE A 417 -4.95 -22.58 10.59
CA PHE A 417 -4.26 -22.60 11.86
C PHE A 417 -3.06 -23.57 11.86
N ILE A 418 -3.22 -24.76 11.27
CA ILE A 418 -2.14 -25.73 11.13
C ILE A 418 -1.00 -25.16 10.26
N PHE A 419 -1.31 -24.56 9.12
CA PHE A 419 -0.31 -23.91 8.27
C PHE A 419 0.37 -22.73 9.00
N GLY A 420 -0.38 -21.96 9.78
CA GLY A 420 0.16 -20.91 10.64
C GLY A 420 1.19 -21.43 11.64
N VAL A 421 0.91 -22.55 12.32
CA VAL A 421 1.85 -23.19 13.25
C VAL A 421 3.09 -23.72 12.52
N ILE A 422 2.91 -24.37 11.37
CA ILE A 422 4.01 -24.88 10.53
C ILE A 422 4.91 -23.73 10.06
N MET A 423 4.32 -22.63 9.59
CA MET A 423 5.03 -21.44 9.12
C MET A 423 5.79 -20.73 10.23
N PHE A 424 5.19 -20.65 11.43
CA PHE A 424 5.87 -20.15 12.62
C PHE A 424 7.09 -21.02 12.96
N GLY A 425 6.95 -22.35 12.90
CA GLY A 425 8.07 -23.28 13.09
C GLY A 425 9.22 -23.07 12.10
N ASN A 426 8.91 -22.98 10.79
CA ASN A 426 9.89 -22.69 9.74
C ASN A 426 10.58 -21.32 9.96
N GLY A 427 9.79 -20.32 10.36
CA GLY A 427 10.31 -18.99 10.65
C GLY A 427 11.21 -18.92 11.89
N ALA A 428 10.84 -19.63 12.96
CA ALA A 428 11.65 -19.79 14.17
C ALA A 428 12.97 -20.52 13.86
N TYR A 429 12.92 -21.61 13.08
CA TYR A 429 14.10 -22.30 12.58
C TYR A 429 15.04 -21.34 11.84
N THR A 430 14.50 -20.56 10.90
CA THR A 430 15.31 -19.61 10.12
C THR A 430 15.93 -18.52 11.00
N MET A 431 15.23 -18.07 12.05
CA MET A 431 15.74 -17.08 12.99
C MET A 431 16.92 -17.61 13.82
N VAL A 432 16.85 -18.87 14.26
CA VAL A 432 17.88 -19.49 15.11
C VAL A 432 19.13 -19.89 14.32
N PHE A 433 18.97 -20.41 13.09
CA PHE A 433 20.06 -21.08 12.38
C PHE A 433 20.67 -20.31 11.18
N GLU A 434 19.96 -19.39 10.52
CA GLU A 434 20.52 -18.67 9.36
C GLU A 434 21.06 -17.28 9.71
N SER A 435 20.27 -16.42 10.36
CA SER A 435 20.67 -15.08 10.82
C SER A 435 19.53 -14.36 11.55
N GLY A 436 19.77 -13.99 12.81
CA GLY A 436 18.82 -13.25 13.64
C GLY A 436 18.74 -11.77 13.25
N SER A 437 17.77 -11.38 12.42
CA SER A 437 17.41 -9.97 12.22
C SER A 437 16.37 -9.52 13.24
N LYS A 438 16.55 -8.35 13.86
CA LYS A 438 15.57 -7.76 14.79
C LYS A 438 14.20 -7.57 14.13
N ILE A 439 14.18 -7.25 12.83
CA ILE A 439 12.93 -7.10 12.05
C ILE A 439 12.22 -8.45 11.90
N ARG A 440 12.98 -9.53 11.68
CA ARG A 440 12.44 -10.89 11.58
C ARG A 440 11.82 -11.35 12.91
N ALA A 441 12.44 -11.01 14.04
CA ALA A 441 11.89 -11.30 15.36
C ALA A 441 10.55 -10.58 15.59
N CYS A 442 10.46 -9.29 15.27
CA CYS A 442 9.21 -8.52 15.36
C CYS A 442 8.10 -9.14 14.48
N MET A 443 8.40 -9.46 13.22
CA MET A 443 7.45 -10.12 12.31
C MET A 443 6.96 -11.46 12.87
N MET A 444 7.85 -12.25 13.50
CA MET A 444 7.50 -13.53 14.10
C MET A 444 6.54 -13.37 15.28
N CYS A 445 6.74 -12.34 16.11
CA CYS A 445 5.81 -12.01 17.20
C CYS A 445 4.43 -11.60 16.66
N LEU A 446 4.39 -10.77 15.62
CA LEU A 446 3.13 -10.39 14.97
C LEU A 446 2.42 -11.61 14.37
N HIS A 447 3.17 -12.51 13.73
CA HIS A 447 2.64 -13.76 13.19
C HIS A 447 2.06 -14.65 14.29
N ALA A 448 2.77 -14.82 15.41
CA ALA A 448 2.27 -15.59 16.55
C ALA A 448 0.98 -14.99 17.14
N TYR A 449 0.89 -13.66 17.19
CA TYR A 449 -0.29 -12.99 17.72
C TYR A 449 -1.50 -13.12 16.79
N PHE A 450 -1.37 -12.71 15.52
CA PHE A 450 -2.50 -12.66 14.58
C PHE A 450 -2.88 -14.05 14.03
N ASN A 451 -1.90 -14.83 13.58
CA ASN A 451 -2.17 -16.09 12.88
C ASN A 451 -2.28 -17.31 13.80
N ILE A 452 -1.85 -17.22 15.07
CA ILE A 452 -1.96 -18.34 16.01
C ILE A 452 -2.88 -17.99 17.16
N TYR A 453 -2.51 -17.00 17.98
CA TYR A 453 -3.26 -16.69 19.20
C TYR A 453 -4.68 -16.19 18.92
N LEU A 454 -4.84 -15.18 18.06
CA LEU A 454 -6.15 -14.62 17.75
C LEU A 454 -7.03 -15.63 17.01
N GLN A 455 -6.47 -16.38 16.05
CA GLN A 455 -7.21 -17.43 15.34
C GLN A 455 -7.67 -18.55 16.29
N ALA A 456 -6.81 -18.99 17.21
CA ALA A 456 -7.17 -19.98 18.22
C ALA A 456 -8.26 -19.46 19.17
N LYS A 457 -8.14 -18.20 19.65
CA LYS A 457 -9.13 -17.56 20.52
C LYS A 457 -10.49 -17.48 19.83
N ASN A 458 -10.53 -17.04 18.58
CA ASN A 458 -11.75 -16.90 17.79
C ASN A 458 -12.39 -18.27 17.53
N GLY A 459 -11.59 -19.25 17.09
CA GLY A 459 -12.07 -20.63 16.90
C GLY A 459 -12.64 -21.24 18.18
N TRP A 460 -11.99 -21.00 19.32
CA TRP A 460 -12.45 -21.47 20.63
C TRP A 460 -13.77 -20.81 21.06
N LYS A 461 -13.91 -19.49 20.86
CA LYS A 461 -15.17 -18.76 21.12
C LYS A 461 -16.32 -19.33 20.30
N THR A 462 -16.13 -19.52 18.99
CA THR A 462 -17.17 -20.10 18.11
C THR A 462 -17.55 -21.52 18.53
N PHE A 463 -16.58 -22.35 18.89
CA PHE A 463 -16.84 -23.72 19.36
C PHE A 463 -17.64 -23.75 20.66
N ILE A 464 -17.28 -22.90 21.64
CA ILE A 464 -18.01 -22.79 22.91
C ILE A 464 -19.43 -22.32 22.66
N ASN A 465 -19.65 -21.24 21.89
CA ASN A 465 -20.98 -20.71 21.61
C ASN A 465 -21.88 -21.79 20.99
N ARG A 466 -21.37 -22.55 20.01
CA ARG A 466 -22.10 -23.64 19.37
C ARG A 466 -22.47 -24.73 20.37
N ARG A 467 -21.54 -25.14 21.24
CA ARG A 467 -21.80 -26.15 22.28
C ARG A 467 -22.81 -25.67 23.32
N THR A 468 -22.71 -24.41 23.73
CA THR A 468 -23.63 -23.78 24.69
C THR A 468 -25.04 -23.67 24.13
N ALA A 469 -25.20 -23.24 22.88
CA ALA A 469 -26.51 -23.18 22.23
C ALA A 469 -27.17 -24.57 22.09
N VAL A 470 -26.40 -25.60 21.74
CA VAL A 470 -26.91 -26.99 21.69
C VAL A 470 -27.36 -27.46 23.08
N LYS A 471 -26.59 -27.16 24.13
CA LYS A 471 -26.98 -27.47 25.52
C LYS A 471 -28.28 -26.75 25.91
N LYS A 472 -28.38 -25.44 25.65
CA LYS A 472 -29.56 -24.62 25.93
C LYS A 472 -30.79 -25.16 25.22
N ILE A 473 -30.70 -25.48 23.92
CA ILE A 473 -31.84 -26.05 23.17
C ILE A 473 -32.27 -27.40 23.76
N ASN A 474 -31.32 -28.26 24.12
CA ASN A 474 -31.63 -29.57 24.67
C ASN A 474 -32.26 -29.50 26.07
N SER A 475 -31.99 -28.45 26.85
CA SER A 475 -32.60 -28.24 28.17
C SER A 475 -34.01 -27.65 28.10
N LEU A 476 -34.41 -27.01 26.99
CA LEU A 476 -35.74 -26.42 26.86
C LEU A 476 -36.83 -27.48 26.69
N PRO A 477 -38.02 -27.28 27.30
CA PRO A 477 -39.18 -28.13 27.06
C PRO A 477 -39.52 -28.23 25.57
N GLU A 478 -39.89 -29.44 25.14
CA GLU A 478 -40.25 -29.75 23.77
C GLU A 478 -41.69 -30.26 23.71
N VAL A 479 -42.53 -29.62 22.88
CA VAL A 479 -43.89 -30.07 22.60
C VAL A 479 -43.86 -30.94 21.36
N LYS A 480 -44.60 -32.06 21.38
CA LYS A 480 -44.77 -33.02 20.26
C LYS A 480 -46.22 -33.51 20.16
N GLY A 481 -46.61 -33.99 18.98
CA GLY A 481 -47.87 -34.73 18.78
C GLY A 481 -49.12 -33.86 18.83
N SER A 482 -50.18 -34.33 19.49
CA SER A 482 -51.50 -33.66 19.51
C SER A 482 -51.45 -32.26 20.13
N ARG A 483 -50.57 -32.02 21.10
CA ARG A 483 -50.37 -30.72 21.76
C ARG A 483 -49.76 -29.65 20.84
N LEU A 484 -49.17 -30.01 19.69
CA LEU A 484 -48.77 -29.01 18.69
C LEU A 484 -49.97 -28.34 18.03
N ARG A 485 -51.07 -29.09 17.83
CA ARG A 485 -52.27 -28.55 17.16
C ARG A 485 -53.04 -27.56 18.03
N GLU A 486 -52.73 -27.52 19.33
CA GLU A 486 -53.25 -26.53 20.27
C GLU A 486 -52.48 -25.20 20.17
N ILE A 487 -51.31 -25.19 19.54
CA ILE A 487 -50.51 -23.99 19.28
C ILE A 487 -50.96 -23.44 17.92
N ASP A 488 -51.93 -22.53 17.93
CA ASP A 488 -52.41 -21.80 16.74
C ASP A 488 -51.48 -20.61 16.42
N ASP A 489 -50.19 -20.90 16.26
CA ASP A 489 -49.14 -19.91 16.01
C ASP A 489 -48.08 -20.46 15.05
N VAL A 490 -47.28 -19.58 14.46
CA VAL A 490 -46.16 -19.92 13.57
C VAL A 490 -44.83 -19.59 14.24
N CYS A 491 -43.74 -20.22 13.80
CA CYS A 491 -42.44 -19.85 14.33
C CYS A 491 -42.07 -18.43 13.88
N ALA A 492 -41.90 -17.49 14.82
CA ALA A 492 -41.57 -16.09 14.52
C ALA A 492 -40.23 -15.86 13.81
N ILE A 493 -39.38 -16.90 13.68
CA ILE A 493 -38.10 -16.82 12.96
C ILE A 493 -38.28 -17.16 11.47
N CYS A 494 -39.01 -18.24 11.15
CA CYS A 494 -39.14 -18.71 9.77
C CYS A 494 -40.55 -18.52 9.19
N TYR A 495 -41.52 -18.07 9.98
CA TYR A 495 -42.93 -17.88 9.60
C TYR A 495 -43.62 -19.13 9.06
N HIS A 496 -43.17 -20.33 9.48
CA HIS A 496 -43.81 -21.60 9.13
C HIS A 496 -44.50 -22.23 10.35
N GLU A 497 -45.57 -22.98 10.10
CA GLU A 497 -46.31 -23.74 11.11
C GLU A 497 -45.44 -24.81 11.79
N PHE A 498 -45.80 -25.16 13.03
CA PHE A 498 -45.13 -26.24 13.75
C PHE A 498 -45.64 -27.60 13.25
N THR A 499 -44.81 -28.33 12.51
CA THR A 499 -45.19 -29.64 11.93
C THR A 499 -44.72 -30.83 12.76
N THR A 500 -43.53 -30.76 13.35
CA THR A 500 -42.88 -31.91 14.02
C THR A 500 -42.66 -31.69 15.52
N SER A 501 -42.18 -30.50 15.91
CA SER A 501 -41.88 -30.15 17.30
C SER A 501 -41.75 -28.64 17.47
N ALA A 502 -42.01 -28.16 18.69
CA ALA A 502 -41.77 -26.78 19.10
C ALA A 502 -41.00 -26.76 20.43
N ARG A 503 -40.02 -25.86 20.54
CA ARG A 503 -39.29 -25.57 21.79
C ARG A 503 -39.92 -24.38 22.48
N ILE A 504 -40.12 -24.50 23.79
CA ILE A 504 -40.67 -23.44 24.63
C ILE A 504 -39.51 -22.77 25.37
N THR A 505 -39.36 -21.45 25.23
CA THR A 505 -38.40 -20.67 26.03
C THR A 505 -38.91 -20.46 27.45
N PRO A 506 -38.05 -20.07 28.42
CA PRO A 506 -38.50 -19.75 29.79
C PRO A 506 -39.50 -18.59 29.87
N CYS A 507 -39.54 -17.75 28.84
CA CYS A 507 -40.53 -16.67 28.66
C CYS A 507 -41.80 -17.12 27.91
N ASN A 508 -42.01 -18.42 27.70
CA ASN A 508 -43.18 -19.03 27.06
C ASN A 508 -43.40 -18.68 25.58
N HIS A 509 -42.33 -18.37 24.83
CA HIS A 509 -42.39 -18.23 23.37
C HIS A 509 -42.03 -19.55 22.66
N TYR A 510 -42.65 -19.79 21.50
CA TYR A 510 -42.54 -21.04 20.74
C TYR A 510 -41.70 -20.88 19.47
N PHE A 511 -40.75 -21.79 19.26
CA PHE A 511 -39.90 -21.79 18.07
C PHE A 511 -39.58 -23.21 17.59
N HIS A 512 -39.27 -23.40 16.31
CA HIS A 512 -38.66 -24.66 15.87
C HIS A 512 -37.30 -24.83 16.54
N ALA A 513 -36.97 -26.06 16.91
CA ALA A 513 -35.70 -26.36 17.59
C ALA A 513 -34.47 -25.93 16.78
N LEU A 514 -34.56 -25.99 15.44
CA LEU A 514 -33.50 -25.56 14.53
C LEU A 514 -33.37 -24.04 14.47
N CYS A 515 -34.49 -23.33 14.29
CA CYS A 515 -34.52 -21.87 14.22
C CYS A 515 -33.99 -21.22 15.50
N LEU A 516 -34.47 -21.67 16.65
CA LEU A 516 -34.00 -21.15 17.94
C LEU A 516 -32.52 -21.50 18.19
N ARG A 517 -32.05 -22.67 17.75
CA ARG A 517 -30.63 -23.04 17.85
C ARG A 517 -29.74 -22.07 17.08
N LYS A 518 -30.14 -21.71 15.85
CA LYS A 518 -29.41 -20.75 15.00
C LYS A 518 -29.32 -19.39 15.66
N TRP A 519 -30.43 -18.90 16.22
CA TRP A 519 -30.46 -17.64 16.97
C TRP A 519 -29.52 -17.69 18.18
N LEU A 520 -29.62 -18.76 18.97
CA LEU A 520 -28.80 -18.96 20.18
C LEU A 520 -27.30 -19.14 19.91
N TYR A 521 -26.87 -19.30 18.65
CA TYR A 521 -25.45 -19.25 18.28
C TYR A 521 -24.87 -17.84 18.31
N ILE A 522 -25.70 -16.84 18.03
CA ILE A 522 -25.30 -15.44 17.90
C ILE A 522 -25.67 -14.69 19.18
N GLN A 523 -26.92 -14.82 19.62
CA GLN A 523 -27.48 -14.09 20.74
C GLN A 523 -28.01 -15.05 21.80
N ASP A 524 -27.75 -14.79 23.07
CA ASP A 524 -28.17 -15.69 24.16
C ASP A 524 -29.59 -15.41 24.69
N THR A 525 -30.36 -14.62 23.93
CA THR A 525 -31.67 -14.07 24.28
C THR A 525 -32.80 -14.65 23.43
N CYS A 526 -34.05 -14.48 23.88
CA CYS A 526 -35.23 -14.83 23.12
C CYS A 526 -35.45 -13.85 21.95
N PRO A 527 -35.68 -14.32 20.71
CA PRO A 527 -35.90 -13.44 19.54
C PRO A 527 -37.09 -12.47 19.66
N MET A 528 -38.08 -12.78 20.51
CA MET A 528 -39.31 -11.98 20.61
C MET A 528 -39.27 -10.95 21.75
N CYS A 529 -38.62 -11.27 22.88
CA CYS A 529 -38.62 -10.39 24.05
C CYS A 529 -37.23 -10.01 24.57
N HIS A 530 -36.16 -10.48 23.91
CA HIS A 530 -34.76 -10.25 24.26
C HIS A 530 -34.37 -10.70 25.69
N GLN A 531 -35.23 -11.45 26.39
CA GLN A 531 -34.91 -12.03 27.68
C GLN A 531 -33.90 -13.17 27.51
N LYS A 532 -32.86 -13.20 28.35
CA LYS A 532 -31.83 -14.24 28.34
C LYS A 532 -32.44 -15.64 28.53
N VAL A 533 -32.02 -16.58 27.69
CA VAL A 533 -32.40 -18.00 27.79
C VAL A 533 -31.40 -18.69 28.71
N TYR A 534 -31.76 -18.84 29.98
CA TYR A 534 -30.94 -19.49 31.01
C TYR A 534 -31.14 -21.01 31.03
N ILE A 535 -30.11 -21.70 31.52
CA ILE A 535 -30.19 -23.09 31.96
C ILE A 535 -30.45 -23.01 33.47
N GLU A 536 -31.58 -23.51 33.96
CA GLU A 536 -31.72 -23.74 35.40
C GLU A 536 -30.79 -24.91 35.77
N ASP A 537 -29.59 -24.59 36.26
CA ASP A 537 -28.77 -25.57 36.95
C ASP A 537 -29.51 -25.94 38.24
N LYS A 538 -30.20 -27.07 38.23
CA LYS A 538 -30.78 -27.66 39.44
C LYS A 538 -29.65 -28.11 40.37
N GLU A 539 -29.08 -27.18 41.13
CA GLU A 539 -28.36 -27.49 42.36
C GLU A 539 -28.95 -26.70 43.54
N THR A 540 -29.50 -27.50 44.47
CA THR A 540 -29.84 -27.19 45.88
C THR A 540 -31.01 -26.26 46.18
N ALA A 541 -32.19 -26.89 46.27
CA ALA A 541 -33.00 -26.70 47.45
C ALA A 541 -32.25 -27.21 48.71
N SER A 542 -32.44 -26.50 49.83
CA SER A 542 -32.20 -26.85 51.24
C SER A 542 -31.05 -26.14 51.99
N ILE A 543 -31.40 -25.67 53.19
CA ILE A 543 -30.59 -25.10 54.31
C ILE A 543 -30.34 -23.58 54.14
N SER A 544 -30.83 -22.66 54.99
CA SER A 544 -31.14 -22.69 56.43
C SER A 544 -32.18 -21.62 56.85
N ASN A 545 -33.22 -22.05 57.56
CA ASN A 545 -33.99 -21.22 58.49
C ASN A 545 -33.21 -21.09 59.81
N ASN A 546 -32.94 -19.87 60.30
CA ASN A 546 -33.42 -19.39 61.61
C ASN A 546 -32.83 -18.02 62.00
N ASN A 547 -33.76 -17.21 62.55
CA ASN A 547 -33.62 -16.09 63.48
C ASN A 547 -32.91 -14.83 62.94
N GLY A 548 -33.49 -13.63 62.95
CA GLY A 548 -34.56 -13.10 63.79
C GLY A 548 -34.07 -11.79 64.41
N PHE A 549 -34.29 -10.67 63.72
CA PHE A 549 -34.38 -9.35 64.35
C PHE A 549 -35.21 -8.42 63.45
N VAL A 550 -36.33 -7.95 63.97
CA VAL A 550 -37.18 -6.92 63.36
C VAL A 550 -36.96 -5.62 64.12
N ALA A 551 -36.62 -4.55 63.40
CA ALA A 551 -36.91 -3.17 63.79
C ALA A 551 -37.19 -2.35 62.52
N PRO A 552 -38.03 -1.30 62.58
CA PRO A 552 -39.04 -1.07 61.55
C PRO A 552 -38.76 0.10 60.60
N ASN A 553 -39.22 -0.08 59.37
CA ASN A 553 -39.87 0.88 58.46
C ASN A 553 -39.09 2.15 58.03
N GLU A 554 -38.60 2.14 56.78
CA GLU A 554 -38.60 3.28 55.84
C GLU A 554 -38.32 2.75 54.40
N ASN A 555 -39.21 3.04 53.44
CA ASN A 555 -39.06 2.74 52.01
C ASN A 555 -38.38 3.93 51.27
N PRO A 556 -38.01 3.85 49.96
CA PRO A 556 -36.85 3.14 49.40
C PRO A 556 -36.06 4.04 48.40
N VAL A 557 -34.72 4.02 48.33
CA VAL A 557 -33.99 4.68 47.21
C VAL A 557 -32.68 3.95 46.87
N HIS A 558 -32.59 3.51 45.61
CA HIS A 558 -31.42 3.19 44.75
C HIS A 558 -30.08 2.83 45.39
N VAL A 559 -29.61 1.59 45.17
CA VAL A 559 -28.27 1.27 44.60
C VAL A 559 -28.29 -0.17 44.06
N ALA A 560 -28.44 -0.35 42.74
CA ALA A 560 -28.13 -1.60 42.04
C ALA A 560 -27.87 -1.30 40.55
N GLU A 561 -26.84 -0.51 40.27
CA GLU A 561 -26.52 -0.05 38.91
C GLU A 561 -25.00 0.03 38.68
N ALA A 562 -24.24 -0.90 39.28
CA ALA A 562 -22.77 -0.91 39.15
C ALA A 562 -22.19 -2.28 38.75
N ALA A 563 -23.04 -3.27 38.44
CA ALA A 563 -22.59 -4.60 38.02
C ALA A 563 -23.03 -4.98 36.59
N ALA A 564 -23.85 -4.15 35.93
CA ALA A 564 -24.33 -4.41 34.56
C ALA A 564 -23.49 -3.73 33.47
N ASP A 565 -22.72 -2.69 33.80
CA ASP A 565 -21.99 -1.91 32.79
C ASP A 565 -20.66 -2.55 32.36
N ALA A 566 -20.07 -3.44 33.16
CA ALA A 566 -18.80 -4.09 32.82
C ALA A 566 -18.93 -5.21 31.77
N GLU A 567 -20.14 -5.71 31.48
CA GLU A 567 -20.37 -6.74 30.47
C GLU A 567 -20.90 -6.18 29.13
N ASN A 568 -21.31 -4.90 29.07
CA ASN A 568 -21.81 -4.28 27.84
C ASN A 568 -20.73 -3.54 27.03
N GLU A 569 -19.63 -3.09 27.63
CA GLU A 569 -18.53 -2.42 26.90
C GLU A 569 -17.71 -3.34 25.98
N LEU A 570 -17.95 -4.66 25.98
CA LEU A 570 -17.25 -5.62 25.10
C LEU A 570 -18.09 -6.09 23.90
N ASN A 571 -19.34 -5.65 23.78
CA ASN A 571 -20.26 -6.07 22.73
C ASN A 571 -20.66 -4.96 21.73
N GLU A 572 -20.15 -3.73 21.86
CA GLU A 572 -20.47 -2.62 20.94
C GLU A 572 -19.58 -2.52 19.68
N ASP A 573 -18.53 -3.34 19.54
CA ASP A 573 -17.63 -3.26 18.37
C ASP A 573 -18.12 -4.01 17.12
N ASN A 574 -19.37 -4.50 17.10
CA ASN A 574 -19.96 -5.16 15.94
C ASN A 574 -21.47 -4.84 15.87
N ASP A 575 -21.83 -3.67 15.33
CA ASP A 575 -22.87 -3.54 14.30
C ASP A 575 -23.07 -2.06 13.89
N SER A 576 -23.29 -1.85 12.59
CA SER A 576 -23.64 -0.60 11.87
C SER A 576 -22.53 0.42 11.57
N SER A 577 -21.90 0.27 10.42
CA SER A 577 -21.52 1.41 9.58
C SER A 577 -22.15 1.21 8.20
N ASP A 578 -23.43 1.58 8.09
CA ASP A 578 -24.04 1.99 6.83
C ASP A 578 -25.38 2.69 7.12
N SER A 579 -25.36 4.03 7.10
CA SER A 579 -26.27 4.87 6.32
C SER A 579 -26.16 6.35 6.73
N ASP A 580 -25.86 7.18 5.73
CA ASP A 580 -26.29 8.59 5.55
C ASP A 580 -25.42 9.72 6.12
N GLU A 581 -24.35 10.06 5.39
CA GLU A 581 -23.84 11.44 5.26
C GLU A 581 -23.94 11.90 3.80
N GLU A 582 -25.17 12.13 3.32
CA GLU A 582 -25.44 13.15 2.29
C GLU A 582 -26.25 14.26 2.98
N ASP A 583 -25.57 15.35 3.37
CA ASP A 583 -26.05 16.74 3.29
C ASP A 583 -25.13 17.66 4.12
N ASP A 584 -23.98 18.04 3.56
CA ASP A 584 -23.21 19.18 4.08
C ASP A 584 -22.79 20.18 2.98
N ASP A 585 -23.55 20.20 1.87
CA ASP A 585 -23.45 21.21 0.80
C ASP A 585 -24.48 22.35 0.94
N CYS A 586 -25.30 22.37 2.02
CA CYS A 586 -26.34 23.39 2.21
C CYS A 586 -25.92 24.58 3.11
N VAL A 587 -24.79 24.49 3.84
CA VAL A 587 -24.37 25.56 4.77
C VAL A 587 -23.44 26.60 4.12
N ALA A 588 -22.83 26.29 2.97
CA ALA A 588 -21.92 27.21 2.27
C ALA A 588 -22.63 28.17 1.29
N GLN A 589 -23.89 27.91 0.91
CA GLN A 589 -24.63 28.78 -0.02
C GLN A 589 -25.44 29.87 0.68
N HIS A 590 -25.79 29.70 1.97
CA HIS A 590 -26.57 30.70 2.70
C HIS A 590 -25.75 31.84 3.32
N LEU A 591 -24.41 31.70 3.41
CA LEU A 591 -23.52 32.78 3.85
C LEU A 591 -23.06 33.73 2.72
N ASN A 592 -23.30 33.37 1.46
CA ASN A 592 -22.86 34.17 0.31
C ASN A 592 -23.96 35.11 -0.25
N GLU A 593 -25.22 34.94 0.17
CA GLU A 593 -26.31 35.88 -0.15
C GLU A 593 -26.46 37.01 0.90
N THR A 594 -25.98 36.81 2.13
CA THR A 594 -26.04 37.85 3.19
C THR A 594 -24.93 38.91 3.11
N LEU A 595 -23.96 38.78 2.19
CA LEU A 595 -22.88 39.78 2.01
C LEU A 595 -23.02 40.63 0.74
N HIS A 596 -24.07 40.41 -0.07
CA HIS A 596 -24.28 41.17 -1.32
C HIS A 596 -25.47 42.14 -1.31
N VAL A 597 -26.17 42.29 -0.18
CA VAL A 597 -27.35 43.17 -0.06
C VAL A 597 -27.08 44.50 0.66
N ASP A 598 -25.98 44.64 1.42
CA ASP A 598 -25.72 45.85 2.23
C ASP A 598 -24.95 46.98 1.52
N SER A 599 -24.86 46.97 0.19
CA SER A 599 -24.24 48.06 -0.59
C SER A 599 -25.20 48.83 -1.49
N ASN A 600 -26.53 48.75 -1.27
CA ASN A 600 -27.51 49.43 -2.12
C ASN A 600 -28.79 49.90 -1.38
N SER A 601 -28.67 50.61 -0.24
CA SER A 601 -29.76 51.50 0.26
C SER A 601 -29.34 52.36 1.46
N LEU A 602 -28.48 53.35 1.20
CA LEU A 602 -28.48 54.62 1.94
C LEU A 602 -28.74 55.74 0.93
N GLY A 603 -30.03 55.92 0.67
CA GLY A 603 -30.72 57.06 0.09
C GLY A 603 -32.04 57.16 0.81
#